data_AF-A0A959LCB5-F1
#
_entry.id   AF-A0A959LCB5-F1
#
_cell.length_a   1.000
_cell.length_b   1.000
_cell.length_c   1.000
_cell.angle_alpha   90.00
_cell.angle_beta   90.00
_cell.angle_gamma   90.00
#
_symmetry.space_group_name_H-M   'P 1'
#
loop_
_entity.id
_entity.type
_entity.pdbx_description
1 polymer ?
#
loop_
_entity_poly.entity_id
_entity_poly.type
_entity_poly.pdbx_seq_one_letter_code
_entity_poly.pdbx_strand_id
1 'polypeptide(L)'
;MDNEIELLLANHGEEPDESILLNAIIEKVEDLLKYDQDLLMSYLYRLDVDESKIINALSSPEGMMPARVLGELILKRQKERLRTREKYKNDSIDYWDF
;
A
#
# COMPACT_ATOMS: atom_id res chain seq x y z
N MET A 1 -6.69 10.90 10.49
CA MET A 1 -6.30 9.60 9.94
C MET A 1 -4.91 9.69 9.31
N ASP A 2 -4.65 10.69 8.46
CA ASP A 2 -3.29 10.90 7.89
C ASP A 2 -2.24 11.31 8.94
N ASN A 3 -2.59 12.15 9.93
CA ASN A 3 -1.67 12.59 11.00
C ASN A 3 -1.27 11.49 12.00
N GLU A 4 -2.07 10.44 12.16
CA GLU A 4 -1.78 9.36 13.12
C GLU A 4 -0.69 8.43 12.60
N ILE A 5 -0.69 8.20 11.28
CA ILE A 5 0.33 7.41 10.59
C ILE A 5 1.66 8.16 10.59
N GLU A 6 1.66 9.47 10.33
CA GLU A 6 2.89 10.28 10.40
C GLU A 6 3.50 10.32 11.81
N LEU A 7 2.67 10.37 12.86
CA LEU A 7 3.14 10.37 14.24
C LEU A 7 3.70 9.01 14.69
N LEU A 8 3.15 7.91 14.18
CA LEU A 8 3.68 6.56 14.39
C LEU A 8 5.04 6.36 13.69
N LEU A 9 5.22 6.95 12.51
CA LEU A 9 6.48 6.92 11.77
C LEU A 9 7.59 7.77 12.43
N ALA A 10 7.23 8.85 13.14
CA ALA A 10 8.19 9.75 13.76
C ALA A 10 8.75 9.27 15.11
N ASN A 11 8.06 8.35 15.80
CA ASN A 11 8.42 7.93 17.17
C ASN A 11 9.29 6.67 17.26
N HIS A 12 9.57 5.99 16.15
CA HIS A 12 10.55 4.91 16.10
C HIS A 12 11.77 5.36 15.31
N GLY A 13 12.88 5.61 16.00
CA GLY A 13 14.20 5.89 15.40
C GLY A 13 14.82 4.70 14.66
N GLU A 14 14.03 3.67 14.38
CA GLU A 14 14.33 2.57 13.48
C GLU A 14 13.18 2.55 12.46
N GLU A 15 13.49 2.56 11.16
CA GLU A 15 12.47 2.35 10.14
C GLU A 15 11.65 1.12 10.53
N PRO A 16 10.31 1.22 10.65
CA PRO A 16 9.52 0.07 11.06
C PRO A 16 9.80 -1.09 10.11
N ASP A 17 10.17 -2.25 10.68
CA ASP A 17 10.42 -3.46 9.92
C ASP A 17 9.27 -3.70 8.93
N GLU A 18 9.62 -3.94 7.67
CA GLU A 18 8.67 -4.17 6.58
C GLU A 18 7.65 -5.25 6.96
N SER A 19 8.06 -6.21 7.79
CA SER A 19 7.17 -7.25 8.32
C SER A 19 6.07 -6.70 9.24
N ILE A 20 6.38 -5.73 10.11
CA ILE A 20 5.42 -5.09 11.01
C ILE A 20 4.44 -4.26 10.19
N LEU A 21 4.95 -3.48 9.23
CA LEU A 21 4.11 -2.68 8.35
C LEU A 21 3.17 -3.57 7.52
N LEU A 22 3.69 -4.66 6.95
CA LEU A 22 2.88 -5.61 6.20
C LEU A 22 1.77 -6.20 7.09
N ASN A 23 2.10 -6.63 8.32
CA ASN A 23 1.10 -7.20 9.22
C ASN A 23 0.00 -6.20 9.57
N ALA A 24 0.33 -4.93 9.82
CA ALA A 24 -0.66 -3.88 10.07
C ALA A 24 -1.57 -3.64 8.86
N ILE A 25 -1.02 -3.68 7.64
CA ILE A 25 -1.83 -3.60 6.41
C ILE A 25 -2.77 -4.80 6.30
N ILE A 26 -2.26 -6.01 6.54
CA ILE A 26 -3.05 -7.24 6.46
C ILE A 26 -4.21 -7.21 7.45
N GLU A 27 -3.95 -6.84 8.71
CA GLU A 27 -4.98 -6.72 9.74
C GLU A 27 -6.07 -5.73 9.31
N LYS A 28 -5.67 -4.57 8.77
CA LYS A 28 -6.64 -3.59 8.29
C LYS A 28 -7.46 -4.10 7.10
N VAL A 29 -6.85 -4.84 6.18
CA VAL A 29 -7.54 -5.43 5.04
C VAL A 29 -8.51 -6.51 5.50
N GLU A 30 -8.13 -7.35 6.47
CA GLU A 30 -8.99 -8.38 7.06
C GLU A 30 -10.24 -7.74 7.68
N ASP A 31 -10.07 -6.67 8.45
CA ASP A 31 -11.20 -5.92 9.02
C ASP A 31 -12.13 -5.38 7.93
N LEU A 32 -11.59 -4.76 6.88
CA LEU A 32 -12.42 -4.19 5.83
C LEU A 32 -13.09 -5.28 4.97
N LEU A 33 -12.42 -6.40 4.69
CA LEU A 33 -13.05 -7.55 4.04
C LEU A 33 -14.26 -8.05 4.83
N LYS A 34 -14.16 -8.03 6.17
CA LYS A 34 -15.22 -8.53 7.04
C LYS A 34 -16.36 -7.54 7.25
N TYR A 35 -16.06 -6.25 7.34
CA TYR A 35 -17.04 -5.26 7.81
C TYR A 35 -17.39 -4.17 6.78
N ASP A 36 -16.52 -3.89 5.80
CA ASP A 36 -16.75 -2.82 4.81
C ASP A 36 -15.94 -3.04 3.51
N GLN A 37 -16.42 -3.97 2.68
CA GLN A 37 -15.76 -4.34 1.44
C GLN A 37 -15.77 -3.20 0.40
N ASP A 38 -16.81 -2.36 0.39
CA ASP A 38 -16.88 -1.21 -0.52
C ASP A 38 -15.78 -0.19 -0.21
N LEU A 39 -15.54 0.08 1.09
CA LEU A 39 -14.44 0.94 1.51
C LEU A 39 -13.08 0.33 1.15
N LEU A 40 -12.88 -0.98 1.33
CA LEU A 40 -11.67 -1.67 0.89
C LEU A 40 -11.41 -1.44 -0.60
N MET A 41 -12.41 -1.70 -1.45
CA MET A 41 -12.29 -1.53 -2.89
C MET A 41 -11.96 -0.08 -3.26
N SER A 42 -12.60 0.90 -2.61
CA SER A 42 -12.31 2.31 -2.82
C SER A 42 -10.83 2.67 -2.54
N TYR A 43 -10.22 2.06 -1.51
CA TYR A 43 -8.82 2.25 -1.20
C TYR A 43 -7.91 1.56 -2.22
N LEU A 44 -8.20 0.30 -2.58
CA LEU A 44 -7.40 -0.43 -3.57
C LEU A 44 -7.30 0.31 -4.90
N TYR A 45 -8.40 0.90 -5.38
CA TYR A 45 -8.39 1.71 -6.61
C TYR A 45 -7.57 2.99 -6.48
N ARG A 46 -7.68 3.72 -5.35
CA ARG A 46 -6.85 4.92 -5.09
C ARG A 46 -5.36 4.59 -4.97
N LEU A 47 -5.05 3.36 -4.57
CA LEU A 47 -3.68 2.84 -4.47
C LEU A 47 -3.13 2.31 -5.80
N ASP A 48 -3.92 2.35 -6.87
CA ASP A 48 -3.55 1.85 -8.20
C ASP A 48 -3.20 0.35 -8.18
N VAL A 49 -3.95 -0.41 -7.36
CA VAL A 49 -3.85 -1.87 -7.34
C VAL A 49 -4.61 -2.42 -8.54
N ASP A 50 -3.94 -3.27 -9.31
CA ASP A 50 -4.46 -3.85 -10.55
C ASP A 50 -5.70 -4.72 -10.29
N GLU A 51 -6.81 -4.42 -10.96
CA GLU A 51 -8.11 -5.07 -10.75
C GLU A 51 -8.04 -6.59 -10.97
N SER A 52 -7.28 -7.06 -11.96
CA SER A 52 -7.14 -8.50 -12.20
C SER A 52 -6.46 -9.21 -11.02
N LYS A 53 -5.52 -8.54 -10.35
CA LYS A 53 -4.87 -9.08 -9.14
C LYS A 53 -5.79 -9.07 -7.93
N ILE A 54 -6.66 -8.06 -7.82
CA ILE A 54 -7.68 -8.02 -6.78
C ILE A 54 -8.64 -9.19 -6.95
N ILE A 55 -9.17 -9.39 -8.16
CA ILE A 55 -10.08 -10.50 -8.47
C ILE A 55 -9.43 -11.84 -8.17
N ASN A 56 -8.17 -12.04 -8.58
CA ASN A 56 -7.44 -13.27 -8.30
C ASN A 56 -7.25 -13.51 -6.79
N ALA A 57 -6.93 -12.46 -6.02
CA ALA A 57 -6.78 -12.56 -4.57
C ALA A 57 -8.11 -12.94 -3.88
N LEU A 58 -9.23 -12.38 -4.34
CA LEU A 58 -10.56 -12.64 -3.79
C LEU A 58 -11.16 -13.99 -4.24
N SER A 59 -10.79 -14.45 -5.44
CA SER A 59 -11.33 -15.69 -6.03
C SER A 59 -10.52 -16.94 -5.68
N SER A 60 -9.52 -16.82 -4.81
CA SER A 60 -8.59 -17.91 -4.53
C SER A 60 -9.25 -19.04 -3.71
N PRO A 61 -8.86 -20.31 -3.95
CA PRO A 61 -9.44 -21.46 -3.27
C PRO A 61 -9.29 -21.40 -1.75
N GLU A 62 -10.12 -22.18 -1.04
CA GLU A 62 -10.06 -22.37 0.41
C GLU A 62 -8.62 -22.63 0.87
N GLY A 63 -8.11 -21.77 1.77
CA GLY A 63 -6.76 -21.85 2.32
C GLY A 63 -5.82 -20.73 1.88
N MET A 64 -6.15 -19.97 0.83
CA MET A 64 -5.48 -18.68 0.61
C MET A 64 -6.04 -17.64 1.58
N MET A 65 -5.21 -16.72 2.08
CA MET A 65 -5.63 -15.60 2.92
C MET A 65 -5.72 -14.34 2.05
N PRO A 66 -6.91 -13.95 1.53
CA PRO A 66 -7.05 -12.83 0.61
C PRO A 66 -6.47 -11.53 1.17
N ALA A 67 -6.63 -11.29 2.47
CA ALA A 67 -6.05 -10.12 3.13
C ALA A 67 -4.52 -10.08 3.05
N ARG A 68 -3.86 -11.24 3.15
CA ARG A 68 -2.40 -11.31 3.00
C ARG A 68 -1.96 -10.92 1.59
N VAL A 69 -2.58 -11.52 0.58
CA VAL A 69 -2.26 -11.25 -0.82
C VAL A 69 -2.51 -9.78 -1.16
N LEU A 70 -3.65 -9.24 -0.75
CA LEU A 70 -3.97 -7.82 -0.94
C LEU A 70 -2.99 -6.90 -0.18
N GLY A 71 -2.61 -7.26 1.04
CA GLY A 71 -1.63 -6.50 1.83
C GLY A 71 -0.25 -6.44 1.16
N GLU A 72 0.22 -7.56 0.60
CA GLU A 72 1.46 -7.62 -0.17
C GLU A 72 1.39 -6.75 -1.45
N LEU A 73 0.25 -6.75 -2.14
CA LEU A 73 0.02 -5.88 -3.31
C LEU A 73 0.04 -4.39 -2.94
N ILE A 74 -0.60 -4.02 -1.82
CA ILE A 74 -0.60 -2.64 -1.31
C ILE A 74 0.82 -2.20 -0.97
N LEU A 75 1.56 -2.99 -0.19
CA LEU A 75 2.93 -2.65 0.21
C LEU A 75 3.83 -2.47 -1.01
N LYS A 76 3.72 -3.37 -1.99
CA LYS A 76 4.45 -3.26 -3.25
C LYS A 76 4.16 -1.95 -3.98
N ARG A 77 2.88 -1.56 -4.10
CA ARG A 77 2.48 -0.29 -4.72
C ARG A 77 3.06 0.92 -4.00
N GLN A 78 3.05 0.91 -2.67
CA GLN A 78 3.65 2.00 -1.88
C GLN A 78 5.16 2.13 -2.16
N LYS A 79 5.89 1.01 -2.17
CA LYS A 79 7.32 1.00 -2.50
C LYS A 79 7.60 1.50 -3.92
N GLU A 80 6.77 1.11 -4.90
CA GLU A 80 6.87 1.61 -6.28
C GLU A 80 6.63 3.13 -6.37
N ARG A 81 5.67 3.68 -5.62
CA ARG A 81 5.41 5.12 -5.54
C ARG A 81 6.60 5.88 -4.95
N LEU A 82 7.16 5.38 -3.85
CA LEU A 82 8.35 5.97 -3.21
C LEU A 82 9.53 6.01 -4.19
N ARG A 83 9.84 4.88 -4.83
CA ARG A 83 10.91 4.79 -5.85
C ARG A 83 10.67 5.72 -7.04
N THR A 84 9.43 5.81 -7.50
CA THR A 84 9.07 6.70 -8.62
C THR A 84 9.30 8.16 -8.22
N ARG A 85 8.82 8.56 -7.03
CA ARG A 85 9.02 9.92 -6.51
C ARG A 85 10.50 10.25 -6.36
N GLU A 86 11.32 9.33 -5.84
CA GLU A 86 12.77 9.53 -5.73
C GLU A 86 13.45 9.67 -7.09
N LYS A 87 13.10 8.81 -8.05
CA LYS A 87 13.65 8.83 -9.41
C LYS A 87 13.44 10.20 -10.08
N TYR A 88 12.26 10.79 -9.94
CA TYR A 88 11.91 12.07 -10.56
C TYR A 88 12.20 13.30 -9.69
N LYS A 89 12.67 13.14 -8.44
CA LYS A 89 13.08 14.25 -7.58
C LYS A 89 14.39 14.91 -8.05
N ASN A 90 15.21 14.19 -8.82
CA ASN A 90 16.50 14.64 -9.33
C ASN A 90 16.49 15.10 -10.79
N ASP A 91 15.35 15.06 -11.48
CA ASP A 91 15.18 15.78 -12.74
C ASP A 91 14.90 17.25 -12.40
N SER A 92 15.88 17.91 -11.78
CA SER A 92 15.98 19.37 -11.83
C SER A 92 16.12 19.72 -13.30
N ILE A 93 14.99 20.08 -13.88
CA ILE A 93 14.84 20.63 -15.21
C ILE A 93 15.78 21.84 -15.33
N ASP A 94 16.96 21.67 -15.94
CA ASP A 94 17.75 22.78 -16.49
C ASP A 94 17.00 23.32 -17.72
N TYR A 95 15.97 24.14 -17.46
CA TYR A 95 15.22 24.87 -18.49
C TYR A 95 15.76 26.30 -18.59
N TRP A 96 17.02 26.49 -18.99
CA TRP A 96 17.56 27.82 -19.31
C TRP A 96 18.65 27.80 -20.39
N ASP A 97 18.40 27.16 -21.53
CA ASP A 97 19.20 27.35 -22.75
C ASP A 97 18.29 27.69 -23.95
N PHE A 98 17.64 28.86 -23.92
CA PHE A 98 17.09 29.53 -25.11
C PHE A 98 17.10 31.05 -24.95
#